data_AF-A0AA46YZL8-F1
#
_entry.id   AF-A0AA46YZL8-F1
#
_cell.length_a   1.000
_cell.length_b   1.000
_cell.length_c   1.000
_cell.angle_alpha   90.00
_cell.angle_beta   90.00
_cell.angle_gamma   90.00
#
_symmetry.space_group_name_H-M   'P 1'
#
loop_
_entity.id
_entity.type
_entity.pdbx_description
1 polymer ?
#
loop_
_entity_poly.entity_id
_entity_poly.type
_entity_poly.pdbx_seq_one_letter_code
_entity_poly.pdbx_strand_id
1 'polypeptide(L)'
;MKKFLLSSIFLFSLAYGVIACTEGLPTDNWEEPVVPVDPAVTTLRGSFESKFVRYSKGQQHEAQMEEAKIVTLWKDTLWQNDRTHKQIVLWSGDKKYDDLTYEVSDLVSDANSISASNIRLRFPSYIKGDDQALDCGNYESRTTTLIADALSEVPVTTLTTQDPVKIWVTINTPADAVPGIYTGTIQVKSANEVKQKFNLELLVVDHQLPAVADWSFHLDLWQFPFQLTTLCRDNGEDVVPFSDEYFAMMKPFYQLLADAGQKVITTYIKDGAFNSGQTMVKWSKNSSDEWIFDYTDFDKYVGKMMEWGINKQISCFSLAGWKTSVGYKDASGTDRTLELTIGTEEYNTVWAAFLTSFKTHLQEKGWFDKTVLYMDEIKEDGMKSIIALIKENDANWKIGLSGGNVDSGIENSLYDYSTILGYERQSDNAVSTFYTSCSQQYPNNYVTAQTNPAEMSWMAWYALAKGFDGYLRWAYDYWTQSDPTSAQDGSNASGDFNMIYRSENTAAAVPISSIRLELLREGIQDFEKARILNNGQLDAAIRNFTSASGREAAKWVGIAEGTLKELSAND
;
A
#
# COMPACT_ATOMS: atom_id res chain seq x y z
N MET A 1 77.26 5.52 3.98
CA MET A 1 78.02 6.77 3.74
C MET A 1 77.31 7.58 2.67
N LYS A 2 77.17 8.90 2.92
CA LYS A 2 77.16 10.03 1.95
C LYS A 2 76.15 9.97 0.78
N LYS A 3 75.13 10.84 0.79
CA LYS A 3 75.11 12.20 0.18
C LYS A 3 75.22 12.15 -1.35
N PHE A 4 74.14 12.45 -2.08
CA PHE A 4 73.69 13.78 -2.55
C PHE A 4 74.58 14.40 -3.63
N LEU A 5 73.93 14.76 -4.75
CA LEU A 5 74.12 15.89 -5.68
C LEU A 5 74.11 15.42 -7.15
N LEU A 6 73.58 16.13 -8.14
CA LEU A 6 72.56 17.18 -8.29
C LEU A 6 72.56 17.51 -9.79
N SER A 7 71.46 18.09 -10.27
CA SER A 7 71.42 19.02 -11.42
C SER A 7 71.41 18.37 -12.81
N SER A 8 70.62 18.80 -13.79
CA SER A 8 69.50 19.74 -14.01
C SER A 8 69.24 19.66 -15.52
N ILE A 9 68.02 19.90 -16.01
CA ILE A 9 67.76 20.72 -17.22
C ILE A 9 66.25 20.79 -17.50
N PHE A 10 65.80 22.05 -17.45
CA PHE A 10 64.73 22.72 -18.21
C PHE A 10 63.23 22.48 -17.97
N LEU A 11 62.59 23.63 -17.70
CA LEU A 11 61.16 23.92 -17.62
C LEU A 11 60.52 24.21 -19.00
N PHE A 12 59.18 24.09 -18.99
CA PHE A 12 58.13 24.78 -19.76
C PHE A 12 57.76 24.29 -21.17
N SER A 13 56.60 23.62 -21.27
CA SER A 13 55.43 24.13 -22.01
C SER A 13 54.17 23.25 -21.83
N LEU A 14 53.07 23.89 -21.40
CA LEU A 14 51.63 23.68 -21.67
C LEU A 14 51.09 22.23 -21.72
N ALA A 15 50.26 21.80 -20.76
CA ALA A 15 48.81 22.08 -20.66
C ALA A 15 48.02 21.66 -21.91
N TYR A 16 47.38 20.49 -21.88
CA TYR A 16 46.01 20.22 -22.36
C TYR A 16 45.70 18.72 -22.22
N GLY A 17 44.56 18.39 -21.61
CA GLY A 17 43.80 17.18 -21.95
C GLY A 17 43.70 16.07 -20.91
N VAL A 18 43.06 16.33 -19.76
CA VAL A 18 42.17 15.34 -19.09
C VAL A 18 41.11 16.09 -18.26
N ILE A 19 40.05 16.58 -18.91
CA ILE A 19 38.75 16.89 -18.26
C ILE A 19 37.67 16.58 -19.31
N ALA A 20 36.96 15.46 -19.13
CA ALA A 20 35.70 15.05 -19.74
C ALA A 20 35.49 13.59 -19.27
N CYS A 21 34.44 13.15 -18.58
CA CYS A 21 33.14 13.70 -18.26
C CYS A 21 32.76 13.21 -16.86
N THR A 22 32.51 14.13 -15.93
CA THR A 22 31.75 13.89 -14.70
C THR A 22 30.86 15.11 -14.52
N GLU A 23 29.82 15.20 -15.36
CA GLU A 23 28.74 16.18 -15.19
C GLU A 23 27.43 15.40 -15.13
N GLY A 24 26.71 15.56 -14.02
CA GLY A 24 25.27 15.33 -13.89
C GLY A 24 24.79 13.88 -13.77
N LEU A 25 24.96 13.28 -12.58
CA LEU A 25 24.08 12.19 -12.16
C LEU A 25 22.97 12.80 -11.26
N PRO A 26 21.68 12.54 -11.51
CA PRO A 26 20.61 13.11 -10.73
C PRO A 26 20.51 12.39 -9.37
N THR A 27 21.24 12.91 -8.38
CA THR A 27 20.91 12.72 -6.97
C THR A 27 19.61 13.47 -6.67
N ASP A 28 18.76 12.98 -5.77
CA ASP A 28 17.61 13.71 -5.16
C ASP A 28 18.08 14.90 -4.28
N ASN A 29 19.20 15.54 -4.65
CA ASN A 29 19.52 16.88 -4.21
C ASN A 29 18.42 17.81 -4.73
N TRP A 30 17.90 18.64 -3.83
CA TRP A 30 17.12 19.81 -4.19
C TRP A 30 17.99 20.72 -5.07
N GLU A 31 18.10 20.40 -6.35
CA GLU A 31 18.87 21.19 -7.30
C GLU A 31 18.22 22.55 -7.49
N GLU A 32 19.06 23.55 -7.69
CA GLU A 32 18.62 24.93 -7.90
C GLU A 32 17.61 25.02 -9.04
N PRO A 33 16.66 25.96 -8.96
CA PRO A 33 15.55 26.06 -9.89
C PRO A 33 16.06 26.29 -11.31
N VAL A 34 15.94 25.28 -12.18
CA VAL A 34 16.10 25.49 -13.61
C VAL A 34 14.78 26.04 -14.12
N VAL A 35 14.67 27.37 -14.15
CA VAL A 35 13.57 28.07 -14.84
C VAL A 35 13.87 27.97 -16.33
N PRO A 36 13.07 27.25 -17.16
CA PRO A 36 13.08 27.50 -18.58
C PRO A 36 12.54 28.91 -18.75
N VAL A 37 13.41 29.84 -19.14
CA VAL A 37 13.01 31.19 -19.52
C VAL A 37 12.27 31.09 -20.85
N ASP A 38 10.96 30.86 -20.80
CA ASP A 38 10.05 31.19 -21.89
C ASP A 38 9.25 32.44 -21.49
N PRO A 39 9.50 33.62 -22.08
CA PRO A 39 9.06 34.92 -21.59
C PRO A 39 7.61 35.29 -21.91
N ALA A 40 6.74 34.34 -22.21
CA ALA A 40 5.30 34.61 -22.18
C ALA A 40 4.79 34.30 -20.77
N VAL A 41 4.56 35.34 -19.96
CA VAL A 41 3.87 35.21 -18.66
C VAL A 41 2.48 34.61 -18.92
N THR A 42 2.38 33.29 -18.90
CA THR A 42 1.11 32.61 -18.82
C THR A 42 0.62 32.78 -17.39
N THR A 43 -0.61 33.24 -17.23
CA THR A 43 -1.20 33.40 -15.89
C THR A 43 -1.43 32.06 -15.19
N LEU A 44 -1.47 30.96 -15.97
CA LEU A 44 -1.41 29.60 -15.46
C LEU A 44 0.03 29.22 -15.15
N ARG A 45 0.34 29.06 -13.88
CA ARG A 45 1.63 28.59 -13.38
C ARG A 45 1.50 27.18 -12.84
N GLY A 46 2.65 26.55 -12.65
CA GLY A 46 2.70 25.28 -11.96
C GLY A 46 4.13 24.82 -11.68
N SER A 47 4.26 23.91 -10.72
CA SER A 47 5.52 23.32 -10.30
C SER A 47 5.35 21.82 -10.11
N PHE A 48 6.40 21.06 -10.40
CA PHE A 48 6.58 19.76 -9.78
C PHE A 48 6.69 19.93 -8.27
N GLU A 49 6.21 18.91 -7.57
CA GLU A 49 6.13 18.80 -6.13
C GLU A 49 6.50 17.36 -5.75
N SER A 50 6.97 17.20 -4.51
CA SER A 50 7.20 15.89 -3.95
C SER A 50 5.91 15.06 -3.87
N LYS A 51 6.03 13.77 -4.18
CA LYS A 51 5.00 12.75 -3.96
C LYS A 51 4.63 12.60 -2.47
N PHE A 52 5.46 13.13 -1.55
CA PHE A 52 5.24 13.09 -0.10
C PHE A 52 4.44 14.28 0.45
N VAL A 53 4.08 15.27 -0.38
CA VAL A 53 3.26 16.40 0.08
C VAL A 53 1.80 16.12 -0.18
N ARG A 54 1.01 16.17 0.89
CA ARG A 54 -0.45 16.07 0.84
C ARG A 54 -1.07 17.41 1.14
N TYR A 55 -2.04 17.82 0.32
CA TYR A 55 -2.65 19.14 0.40
C TYR A 55 -4.05 19.09 1.03
N SER A 56 -4.29 19.99 1.98
CA SER A 56 -5.65 20.37 2.37
C SER A 56 -6.28 21.27 1.30
N LYS A 57 -7.60 21.27 1.22
CA LYS A 57 -8.33 22.08 0.23
C LYS A 57 -8.02 23.57 0.39
N GLY A 58 -7.62 24.23 -0.69
CA GLY A 58 -7.22 25.64 -0.67
C GLY A 58 -5.84 25.91 -0.08
N GLN A 59 -5.08 24.88 0.34
CA GLN A 59 -3.69 25.06 0.74
C GLN A 59 -2.86 25.46 -0.48
N GLN A 60 -2.07 26.52 -0.31
CA GLN A 60 -1.20 27.06 -1.35
C GLN A 60 0.14 26.34 -1.37
N HIS A 61 0.73 26.23 -2.56
CA HIS A 61 2.08 25.73 -2.75
C HIS A 61 3.11 26.84 -2.43
N GLU A 62 4.27 26.51 -1.86
CA GLU A 62 5.25 27.53 -1.44
C GLU A 62 5.72 28.42 -2.60
N ALA A 63 5.91 27.84 -3.79
CA ALA A 63 6.31 28.58 -4.99
C ALA A 63 5.27 29.59 -5.52
N GLN A 64 4.08 29.65 -4.93
CA GLN A 64 3.15 30.76 -5.18
C GLN A 64 3.62 32.07 -4.55
N MET A 65 4.36 31.97 -3.44
CA MET A 65 4.92 33.10 -2.71
C MET A 65 6.37 33.39 -3.12
N GLU A 66 7.09 32.37 -3.57
CA GLU A 66 8.49 32.44 -3.95
C GLU A 66 8.68 31.85 -5.36
N GLU A 67 8.60 32.67 -6.41
CA GLU A 67 8.70 32.22 -7.81
C GLU A 67 10.01 31.47 -8.10
N ALA A 68 11.08 31.79 -7.36
CA ALA A 68 12.33 31.07 -7.44
C ALA A 68 12.15 29.57 -7.15
N LYS A 69 11.18 29.13 -6.35
CA LYS A 69 10.95 27.71 -6.03
C LYS A 69 10.20 26.93 -7.11
N ILE A 70 9.88 27.52 -8.26
CA ILE A 70 9.16 26.83 -9.34
C ILE A 70 10.10 25.82 -10.02
N VAL A 71 9.68 24.55 -10.05
CA VAL A 71 10.39 23.46 -10.73
C VAL A 71 9.52 22.94 -11.87
N THR A 72 10.02 22.97 -13.11
CA THR A 72 9.28 22.47 -14.30
C THR A 72 10.01 21.35 -15.03
N LEU A 73 11.12 20.87 -14.49
CA LEU A 73 11.87 19.71 -14.96
C LEU A 73 11.86 18.64 -13.87
N TRP A 74 11.43 17.43 -14.22
CA TRP A 74 11.58 16.25 -13.37
C TRP A 74 12.70 15.38 -13.91
N LYS A 75 13.76 15.26 -13.12
CA LYS A 75 14.83 14.27 -13.32
C LYS A 75 14.65 13.11 -12.36
N ASP A 76 14.82 11.89 -12.85
CA ASP A 76 14.76 10.70 -11.99
C ASP A 76 15.52 9.51 -12.59
N THR A 77 15.76 8.51 -11.76
CA THR A 77 16.35 7.22 -12.15
C THR A 77 15.33 6.11 -11.96
N LEU A 78 15.10 5.31 -12.99
CA LEU A 78 14.06 4.29 -13.06
C LEU A 78 14.66 2.93 -13.39
N TRP A 79 14.16 1.88 -12.74
CA TRP A 79 14.41 0.51 -13.17
C TRP A 79 13.42 0.12 -14.28
N GLN A 80 13.77 -0.88 -15.09
CA GLN A 80 12.81 -1.56 -15.94
C GLN A 80 11.74 -2.24 -15.08
N ASN A 81 10.49 -2.26 -15.56
CA ASN A 81 9.33 -2.80 -14.84
C ASN A 81 8.96 -2.07 -13.53
N ASP A 82 9.50 -0.88 -13.30
CA ASP A 82 9.24 -0.06 -12.11
C ASP A 82 8.00 0.84 -12.27
N ARG A 83 7.43 1.30 -11.15
CA ARG A 83 6.42 2.35 -11.11
C ARG A 83 6.91 3.49 -10.24
N THR A 84 6.99 4.70 -10.79
CA THR A 84 7.40 5.90 -10.05
C THR A 84 6.31 6.97 -10.03
N HIS A 85 6.39 7.87 -9.06
CA HIS A 85 5.42 8.93 -8.85
C HIS A 85 6.05 10.32 -8.69
N LYS A 86 5.35 11.33 -9.21
CA LYS A 86 5.61 12.74 -8.94
C LYS A 86 4.29 13.49 -8.86
N GLN A 87 4.27 14.66 -8.24
CA GLN A 87 3.09 15.51 -8.21
C GLN A 87 3.35 16.79 -9.01
N ILE A 88 2.32 17.31 -9.66
CA ILE A 88 2.29 18.65 -10.22
C ILE A 88 1.22 19.44 -9.46
N VAL A 89 1.54 20.68 -9.08
CA VAL A 89 0.58 21.65 -8.58
C VAL A 89 0.43 22.78 -9.59
N LEU A 90 -0.81 23.05 -10.01
CA LEU A 90 -1.17 24.13 -10.93
C LEU A 90 -1.95 25.21 -10.19
N TRP A 91 -1.62 26.47 -10.45
CA TRP A 91 -2.33 27.60 -9.87
C TRP A 91 -2.38 28.79 -10.83
N SER A 92 -3.26 29.73 -10.53
CA SER A 92 -3.44 30.95 -11.31
C SER A 92 -3.71 32.11 -10.37
N GLY A 93 -2.98 33.20 -10.53
CA GLY A 93 -3.03 34.35 -9.61
C GLY A 93 -4.20 35.30 -9.83
N ASP A 94 -4.75 35.35 -11.06
CA ASP A 94 -5.66 36.41 -11.48
C ASP A 94 -6.90 35.93 -12.25
N LYS A 95 -6.89 34.68 -12.75
CA LYS A 95 -7.92 34.16 -13.64
C LYS A 95 -8.33 32.73 -13.34
N LYS A 96 -9.63 32.46 -13.47
CA LYS A 96 -10.20 31.11 -13.50
C LYS A 96 -10.08 30.48 -14.89
N TYR A 97 -9.73 29.20 -14.94
CA TYR A 97 -9.79 28.37 -16.14
C TYR A 97 -10.94 27.36 -15.99
N ASP A 98 -11.66 27.06 -17.08
CA ASP A 98 -12.83 26.16 -17.08
C ASP A 98 -12.74 25.02 -18.10
N ASP A 99 -11.67 24.99 -18.87
CA ASP A 99 -11.47 24.14 -20.05
C ASP A 99 -10.05 23.55 -20.09
N LEU A 100 -9.44 23.33 -18.91
CA LEU A 100 -8.12 22.72 -18.83
C LEU A 100 -8.13 21.32 -19.44
N THR A 101 -7.14 21.07 -20.29
CA THR A 101 -6.86 19.75 -20.88
C THR A 101 -5.38 19.43 -20.72
N TYR A 102 -5.05 18.14 -20.76
CA TYR A 102 -3.72 17.64 -20.44
C TYR A 102 -3.24 16.75 -21.58
N GLU A 103 -2.01 16.95 -22.04
CA GLU A 103 -1.38 16.14 -23.07
C GLU A 103 -0.03 15.64 -22.56
N VAL A 104 0.20 14.34 -22.73
CA VAL A 104 1.44 13.69 -22.36
C VAL A 104 2.11 13.19 -23.63
N SER A 105 3.37 13.51 -23.83
CA SER A 105 4.14 12.96 -24.96
C SER A 105 4.65 11.56 -24.63
N ASP A 106 5.00 10.80 -25.66
CA ASP A 106 5.90 9.67 -25.49
C ASP A 106 7.22 10.17 -24.84
N LEU A 107 7.87 9.29 -24.09
CA LEU A 107 9.25 9.51 -23.66
C LEU A 107 10.18 8.92 -24.73
N VAL A 108 11.15 9.69 -25.20
CA VAL A 108 12.02 9.30 -26.31
C VAL A 108 13.49 9.27 -25.88
N SER A 109 14.19 8.21 -26.30
CA SER A 109 15.64 8.04 -26.14
C SER A 109 16.22 7.51 -27.46
N ASP A 110 16.84 8.39 -28.24
CA ASP A 110 17.30 8.12 -29.61
C ASP A 110 16.22 7.47 -30.50
N ALA A 111 16.37 6.18 -30.83
CA ALA A 111 15.43 5.39 -31.63
C ALA A 111 14.39 4.63 -30.79
N ASN A 112 14.51 4.66 -29.46
CA ASN A 112 13.64 3.98 -28.51
C ASN A 112 12.60 4.93 -27.95
N SER A 113 11.44 4.40 -27.55
CA SER A 113 10.37 5.18 -26.95
C SER A 113 9.61 4.39 -25.89
N ILE A 114 9.24 5.06 -24.79
CA ILE A 114 8.21 4.59 -23.86
C ILE A 114 6.93 5.35 -24.19
N SER A 115 5.87 4.64 -24.57
CA SER A 115 4.62 5.29 -24.98
C SER A 115 3.98 6.08 -23.83
N ALA A 116 3.35 7.21 -24.17
CA ALA A 116 2.56 8.04 -23.26
C ALA A 116 1.47 7.25 -22.52
N SER A 117 1.00 6.11 -23.04
CA SER A 117 0.06 5.23 -22.34
C SER A 117 0.61 4.65 -21.04
N ASN A 118 1.92 4.65 -20.85
CA ASN A 118 2.58 4.26 -19.61
C ASN A 118 2.61 5.37 -18.56
N ILE A 119 2.22 6.58 -18.93
CA ILE A 119 2.16 7.75 -18.06
C ILE A 119 0.70 8.07 -17.76
N ARG A 120 0.33 7.96 -16.50
CA ARG A 120 -1.03 8.19 -16.02
C ARG A 120 -1.10 9.47 -15.20
N LEU A 121 -2.01 10.35 -15.57
CA LEU A 121 -2.36 11.54 -14.79
C LEU A 121 -3.63 11.24 -13.99
N ARG A 122 -3.51 11.24 -12.67
CA ARG A 122 -4.64 11.12 -11.74
C ARG A 122 -4.81 12.43 -10.97
N PHE A 123 -6.00 12.71 -10.50
CA PHE A 123 -6.36 13.98 -9.88
C PHE A 123 -6.79 13.72 -8.44
N PRO A 124 -5.90 13.98 -7.45
CA PRO A 124 -6.21 13.83 -6.04
C PRO A 124 -7.50 14.57 -5.67
N SER A 125 -8.54 13.80 -5.35
CA SER A 125 -9.83 14.28 -4.89
C SER A 125 -9.79 14.49 -3.39
N TYR A 126 -10.51 15.52 -2.94
CA TYR A 126 -10.59 15.87 -1.54
C TYR A 126 -11.52 14.94 -0.77
N ILE A 127 -10.95 14.27 0.23
CA ILE A 127 -11.61 13.33 1.12
C ILE A 127 -11.78 14.00 2.49
N LYS A 128 -12.91 13.71 3.16
CA LYS A 128 -13.10 14.12 4.55
C LYS A 128 -12.17 13.30 5.44
N GLY A 129 -11.19 13.96 6.03
CA GLY A 129 -10.27 13.43 7.03
C GLY A 129 -10.26 14.28 8.29
N ASP A 130 -9.30 14.02 9.17
CA ASP A 130 -9.14 14.72 10.45
C ASP A 130 -8.03 15.78 10.39
N ASP A 131 -8.00 16.70 11.35
CA ASP A 131 -6.87 17.63 11.50
C ASP A 131 -5.60 16.89 11.96
N GLN A 132 -5.75 15.89 12.84
CA GLN A 132 -4.66 15.16 13.46
C GLN A 132 -5.06 13.73 13.79
N ALA A 133 -4.06 12.84 13.86
CA ALA A 133 -4.21 11.49 14.33
C ALA A 133 -4.23 11.44 15.87
N LEU A 134 -5.17 10.69 16.44
CA LEU A 134 -5.27 10.39 17.86
C LEU A 134 -5.23 8.87 18.08
N ASP A 135 -4.90 8.46 19.31
CA ASP A 135 -4.89 7.04 19.67
C ASP A 135 -6.31 6.45 19.67
N CYS A 136 -6.39 5.11 19.66
CA CYS A 136 -7.65 4.36 19.68
C CYS A 136 -8.71 4.96 20.62
N GLY A 137 -9.89 5.27 20.07
CA GLY A 137 -11.06 5.71 20.85
C GLY A 137 -10.99 7.11 21.46
N ASN A 138 -9.94 7.89 21.19
CA ASN A 138 -9.77 9.23 21.80
C ASN A 138 -10.44 10.38 21.01
N TYR A 139 -11.28 10.08 20.02
CA TYR A 139 -12.04 11.09 19.29
C TYR A 139 -13.36 11.44 20.01
N GLU A 140 -13.31 12.38 20.94
CA GLU A 140 -14.52 12.91 21.61
C GLU A 140 -15.36 13.81 20.70
N SER A 141 -14.69 14.53 19.78
CA SER A 141 -15.30 15.34 18.72
C SER A 141 -14.38 15.34 17.50
N ARG A 142 -14.96 15.46 16.29
CA ARG A 142 -14.20 15.45 15.04
C ARG A 142 -14.35 16.77 14.30
N THR A 143 -13.20 17.37 13.97
CA THR A 143 -13.12 18.44 12.99
C THR A 143 -12.80 17.82 11.63
N THR A 144 -13.63 18.10 10.63
CA THR A 144 -13.40 17.63 9.27
C THR A 144 -12.47 18.59 8.53
N THR A 145 -11.38 18.04 7.99
CA THR A 145 -10.54 18.71 6.99
C THR A 145 -10.63 17.96 5.68
N LEU A 146 -10.69 18.71 4.58
CA LEU A 146 -10.76 18.17 3.22
C LEU A 146 -9.34 17.98 2.68
N ILE A 147 -8.94 16.74 2.48
CA ILE A 147 -7.55 16.34 2.22
C ILE A 147 -7.47 15.60 0.89
N ALA A 148 -6.55 16.01 0.02
CA ALA A 148 -6.33 15.37 -1.27
C ALA A 148 -5.66 13.99 -1.09
N ASP A 149 -6.40 12.90 -1.31
CA ASP A 149 -5.85 11.53 -1.13
C ASP A 149 -6.34 10.51 -2.17
N ALA A 150 -7.62 10.57 -2.55
CA ALA A 150 -8.19 9.63 -3.54
C ALA A 150 -7.75 10.00 -4.96
N LEU A 151 -7.06 9.10 -5.66
CA LEU A 151 -6.49 9.34 -6.98
C LEU A 151 -7.52 9.10 -8.08
N SER A 152 -8.34 10.11 -8.36
CA SER A 152 -9.38 10.05 -9.39
C SER A 152 -8.81 10.00 -10.81
N GLU A 153 -9.45 9.22 -11.67
CA GLU A 153 -9.18 9.17 -13.11
C GLU A 153 -9.84 10.32 -13.89
N VAL A 154 -10.78 11.04 -13.25
CA VAL A 154 -11.53 12.12 -13.90
C VAL A 154 -10.67 13.37 -13.93
N PRO A 155 -10.33 13.91 -15.12
CA PRO A 155 -9.54 15.13 -15.22
C PRO A 155 -10.23 16.33 -14.60
N VAL A 156 -9.50 17.10 -13.79
CA VAL A 156 -9.98 18.40 -13.32
C VAL A 156 -9.84 19.41 -14.44
N THR A 157 -10.94 19.90 -14.98
CA THR A 157 -10.96 20.86 -16.10
C THR A 157 -11.05 22.32 -15.62
N THR A 158 -11.40 22.54 -14.36
CA THR A 158 -11.55 23.87 -13.77
C THR A 158 -10.46 24.15 -12.75
N LEU A 159 -9.78 25.29 -12.90
CA LEU A 159 -8.86 25.84 -11.90
C LEU A 159 -9.39 27.18 -11.43
N THR A 160 -9.54 27.34 -10.12
CA THR A 160 -9.90 28.61 -9.48
C THR A 160 -8.67 29.31 -8.92
N THR A 161 -8.79 30.58 -8.56
CA THR A 161 -7.70 31.33 -7.91
C THR A 161 -7.51 30.99 -6.43
N GLN A 162 -8.42 30.21 -5.82
CA GLN A 162 -8.40 29.88 -4.40
C GLN A 162 -7.86 28.48 -4.11
N ASP A 163 -8.06 27.54 -5.03
CA ASP A 163 -7.69 26.13 -4.84
C ASP A 163 -6.82 25.65 -5.99
N PRO A 164 -5.51 25.46 -5.76
CA PRO A 164 -4.61 24.89 -6.75
C PRO A 164 -5.04 23.49 -7.15
N VAL A 165 -4.92 23.16 -8.44
CA VAL A 165 -5.16 21.81 -8.95
C VAL A 165 -3.93 20.96 -8.69
N LYS A 166 -4.12 19.75 -8.17
CA LYS A 166 -3.07 18.77 -7.96
C LYS A 166 -3.21 17.67 -9.00
N ILE A 167 -2.09 17.20 -9.54
CA ILE A 167 -2.03 16.13 -10.52
C ILE A 167 -0.98 15.14 -10.05
N TRP A 168 -1.40 13.91 -9.79
CA TRP A 168 -0.53 12.79 -9.49
C TRP A 168 -0.08 12.13 -10.79
N VAL A 169 1.22 12.22 -11.07
CA VAL A 169 1.86 11.62 -12.24
C VAL A 169 2.37 10.24 -11.84
N THR A 170 1.98 9.20 -12.58
CA THR A 170 2.49 7.84 -12.41
C THR A 170 3.12 7.38 -13.71
N ILE A 171 4.34 6.89 -13.67
CA ILE A 171 5.03 6.31 -14.82
C ILE A 171 5.27 4.83 -14.52
N ASN A 172 4.77 3.95 -15.38
CA ASN A 172 5.15 2.52 -15.37
C ASN A 172 6.23 2.31 -16.43
N THR A 173 7.46 2.06 -16.02
CA THR A 173 8.53 1.73 -16.97
C THR A 173 8.30 0.32 -17.51
N PRO A 174 8.20 0.11 -18.83
CA PRO A 174 8.07 -1.22 -19.41
C PRO A 174 9.21 -2.15 -18.99
N ALA A 175 8.92 -3.45 -18.86
CA ALA A 175 9.94 -4.44 -18.50
C ALA A 175 11.04 -4.58 -19.57
N ASP A 176 10.72 -4.27 -20.82
CA ASP A 176 11.61 -4.33 -21.98
C ASP A 176 12.14 -2.94 -22.40
N ALA A 177 11.97 -1.91 -21.55
CA ALA A 177 12.50 -0.58 -21.83
C ALA A 177 14.03 -0.63 -21.97
N VAL A 178 14.57 -0.11 -23.07
CA VAL A 178 16.02 -0.09 -23.29
C VAL A 178 16.67 0.92 -22.33
N PRO A 179 17.77 0.60 -21.62
CA PRO A 179 18.45 1.56 -20.77
C PRO A 179 18.91 2.80 -21.55
N GLY A 180 18.77 3.98 -20.92
CA GLY A 180 19.08 5.26 -21.55
C GLY A 180 18.33 6.44 -20.92
N ILE A 181 18.69 7.65 -21.35
CA ILE A 181 18.00 8.88 -20.91
C ILE A 181 16.81 9.12 -21.84
N TYR A 182 15.61 9.11 -21.26
CA TYR A 182 14.36 9.36 -21.93
C TYR A 182 13.86 10.77 -21.64
N THR A 183 13.46 11.50 -22.68
CA THR A 183 12.91 12.86 -22.54
C THR A 183 11.47 12.92 -23.02
N GLY A 184 10.65 13.72 -22.34
CA GLY A 184 9.25 13.92 -22.69
C GLY A 184 8.64 15.13 -22.02
N THR A 185 7.34 15.34 -22.23
CA THR A 185 6.64 16.53 -21.75
C THR A 185 5.23 16.21 -21.28
N ILE A 186 4.78 16.94 -20.26
CA ILE A 186 3.37 17.06 -19.87
C ILE A 186 2.95 18.51 -20.13
N GLN A 187 1.93 18.70 -20.95
CA GLN A 187 1.42 20.01 -21.34
C GLN A 187 0.02 20.23 -20.78
N VAL A 188 -0.21 21.42 -20.23
CA VAL A 188 -1.52 21.88 -19.79
C VAL A 188 -2.02 22.91 -20.79
N LYS A 189 -3.21 22.69 -21.32
CA LYS A 189 -3.82 23.50 -22.37
C LYS A 189 -5.14 24.12 -21.91
N SER A 190 -5.46 25.27 -22.48
CA SER A 190 -6.78 25.93 -22.40
C SER A 190 -7.02 26.63 -23.73
N ALA A 191 -8.26 26.58 -24.23
CA ALA A 191 -8.62 26.98 -25.60
C ALA A 191 -7.73 26.32 -26.67
N ASN A 192 -7.32 25.06 -26.46
CA ASN A 192 -6.38 24.29 -27.30
C ASN A 192 -4.97 24.88 -27.44
N GLU A 193 -4.61 25.89 -26.64
CA GLU A 193 -3.27 26.47 -26.61
C GLU A 193 -2.52 25.99 -25.38
N VAL A 194 -1.22 25.68 -25.52
CA VAL A 194 -0.35 25.33 -24.40
C VAL A 194 -0.20 26.54 -23.48
N LYS A 195 -0.57 26.36 -22.21
CA LYS A 195 -0.48 27.39 -21.16
C LYS A 195 0.60 27.09 -20.14
N GLN A 196 0.92 25.81 -19.93
CA GLN A 196 2.05 25.40 -19.12
C GLN A 196 2.67 24.11 -19.66
N LYS A 197 3.99 23.97 -19.51
CA LYS A 197 4.74 22.80 -19.96
C LYS A 197 5.69 22.33 -18.85
N PHE A 198 5.68 21.03 -18.61
CA PHE A 198 6.60 20.33 -17.72
C PHE A 198 7.45 19.38 -18.54
N ASN A 199 8.76 19.38 -18.31
CA ASN A 199 9.72 18.51 -18.98
C ASN A 199 10.09 17.34 -18.08
N LEU A 200 10.33 16.19 -18.69
CA LEU A 200 10.79 14.96 -18.03
C LEU A 200 12.13 14.56 -18.65
N GLU A 201 13.07 14.15 -17.81
CA GLU A 201 14.39 13.59 -18.18
C GLU A 201 14.67 12.40 -17.25
N LEU A 202 14.39 11.20 -17.72
CA LEU A 202 14.35 10.00 -16.89
C LEU A 202 15.42 9.02 -17.36
N LEU A 203 16.34 8.66 -16.46
CA LEU A 203 17.36 7.64 -16.73
C LEU A 203 16.78 6.26 -16.44
N VAL A 204 16.57 5.45 -17.48
CA VAL A 204 16.29 4.03 -17.33
C VAL A 204 17.62 3.28 -17.21
N VAL A 205 17.83 2.58 -16.11
CA VAL A 205 19.07 1.81 -15.84
C VAL A 205 18.91 0.35 -16.26
N ASP A 206 20.04 -0.37 -16.43
CA ASP A 206 20.07 -1.80 -16.78
C ASP A 206 19.82 -2.70 -15.55
N HIS A 207 18.76 -2.38 -14.82
CA HIS A 207 18.23 -3.17 -13.73
C HIS A 207 16.73 -3.37 -13.92
N GLN A 208 16.27 -4.60 -13.67
CA GLN A 208 14.88 -4.97 -13.84
C GLN A 208 14.26 -5.37 -12.50
N LEU A 209 13.16 -4.70 -12.16
CA LEU A 209 12.32 -5.11 -11.04
C LEU A 209 11.56 -6.40 -11.43
N PRO A 210 11.52 -7.44 -10.59
CA PRO A 210 10.73 -8.64 -10.88
C PRO A 210 9.25 -8.32 -11.08
N ALA A 211 8.52 -9.23 -11.73
CA ALA A 211 7.07 -9.12 -11.79
C ALA A 211 6.46 -9.16 -10.38
N VAL A 212 5.30 -8.53 -10.20
CA VAL A 212 4.62 -8.42 -8.88
C VAL A 212 4.42 -9.79 -8.20
N ALA A 213 4.14 -10.82 -9.00
CA ALA A 213 3.97 -12.20 -8.52
C ALA A 213 5.24 -12.78 -7.87
N ASP A 214 6.42 -12.30 -8.27
CA ASP A 214 7.73 -12.77 -7.82
C ASP A 214 8.32 -11.89 -6.71
N TRP A 215 7.64 -10.80 -6.32
CA TRP A 215 8.06 -9.97 -5.19
C TRP A 215 8.07 -10.78 -3.90
N SER A 216 9.20 -10.71 -3.19
CA SER A 216 9.42 -11.44 -1.96
C SER A 216 8.64 -10.88 -0.77
N PHE A 217 8.34 -9.57 -0.79
CA PHE A 217 7.60 -8.86 0.26
C PHE A 217 6.26 -9.53 0.58
N HIS A 218 6.04 -9.81 1.86
CA HIS A 218 4.82 -10.38 2.39
C HIS A 218 3.87 -9.25 2.79
N LEU A 219 3.07 -8.79 1.83
CA LEU A 219 1.99 -7.83 2.09
C LEU A 219 0.72 -8.57 2.54
N ASP A 220 0.18 -8.17 3.69
CA ASP A 220 -1.14 -8.61 4.18
C ASP A 220 -2.05 -7.42 4.53
N LEU A 221 -2.88 -6.98 3.57
CA LEU A 221 -3.99 -6.05 3.80
C LEU A 221 -5.30 -6.82 3.88
N TRP A 222 -5.95 -6.87 5.05
CA TRP A 222 -7.14 -7.71 5.21
C TRP A 222 -8.32 -7.22 4.38
N GLN A 223 -8.97 -8.16 3.70
CA GLN A 223 -10.14 -7.91 2.88
C GLN A 223 -11.44 -8.09 3.67
N PHE A 224 -12.41 -7.21 3.43
CA PHE A 224 -13.74 -7.24 4.04
C PHE A 224 -14.84 -7.46 2.98
N PRO A 225 -14.96 -8.69 2.47
CA PRO A 225 -15.69 -9.00 1.25
C PRO A 225 -17.20 -8.75 1.31
N PHE A 226 -17.76 -8.49 2.48
CA PHE A 226 -19.20 -8.27 2.70
C PHE A 226 -19.61 -6.80 2.80
N GLN A 227 -18.65 -5.86 2.89
CA GLN A 227 -18.99 -4.47 3.19
C GLN A 227 -19.64 -3.76 2.03
N LEU A 228 -19.06 -3.85 0.84
CA LEU A 228 -19.65 -3.21 -0.34
C LEU A 228 -21.04 -3.78 -0.65
N THR A 229 -21.24 -5.10 -0.54
CA THR A 229 -22.57 -5.71 -0.72
C THR A 229 -23.59 -5.22 0.31
N THR A 230 -23.16 -4.96 1.55
CA THR A 230 -24.03 -4.37 2.57
C THR A 230 -24.46 -2.96 2.18
N LEU A 231 -23.52 -2.14 1.73
CA LEU A 231 -23.79 -0.77 1.28
C LEU A 231 -24.64 -0.72 0.01
N CYS A 232 -24.46 -1.66 -0.94
CA CYS A 232 -25.34 -1.83 -2.10
C CYS A 232 -26.78 -2.11 -1.68
N ARG A 233 -26.96 -3.04 -0.73
CA ARG A 233 -28.28 -3.38 -0.22
C ARG A 233 -28.96 -2.19 0.46
N ASP A 234 -28.21 -1.41 1.24
CA ASP A 234 -28.72 -0.19 1.88
C ASP A 234 -29.13 0.87 0.85
N ASN A 235 -28.57 0.80 -0.37
CA ASN A 235 -28.96 1.60 -1.54
C ASN A 235 -30.04 0.94 -2.43
N GLY A 236 -30.58 -0.21 -2.04
CA GLY A 236 -31.66 -0.91 -2.75
C GLY A 236 -31.20 -1.94 -3.80
N GLU A 237 -29.92 -2.27 -3.85
CA GLU A 237 -29.35 -3.28 -4.76
C GLU A 237 -28.88 -4.53 -4.00
N ASP A 238 -29.52 -5.68 -4.24
CA ASP A 238 -29.21 -6.92 -3.53
C ASP A 238 -28.16 -7.75 -4.29
N VAL A 239 -26.89 -7.37 -4.16
CA VAL A 239 -25.77 -8.14 -4.71
C VAL A 239 -25.44 -9.29 -3.76
N VAL A 240 -25.77 -10.51 -4.16
CA VAL A 240 -25.52 -11.72 -3.35
C VAL A 240 -24.00 -11.98 -3.25
N PRO A 241 -23.40 -12.03 -2.04
CA PRO A 241 -21.97 -12.33 -1.88
C PRO A 241 -21.56 -13.62 -2.58
N PHE A 242 -20.40 -13.59 -3.24
CA PHE A 242 -19.80 -14.74 -3.95
C PHE A 242 -20.62 -15.29 -5.13
N SER A 243 -21.58 -14.51 -5.64
CA SER A 243 -22.19 -14.72 -6.96
C SER A 243 -21.28 -14.24 -8.09
N ASP A 244 -21.62 -14.56 -9.34
CA ASP A 244 -20.86 -14.05 -10.50
C ASP A 244 -20.93 -12.52 -10.61
N GLU A 245 -22.09 -11.92 -10.27
CA GLU A 245 -22.27 -10.46 -10.20
C GLU A 245 -21.38 -9.84 -9.13
N TYR A 246 -21.31 -10.46 -7.95
CA TYR A 246 -20.39 -10.05 -6.90
C TYR A 246 -18.93 -10.07 -7.37
N PHE A 247 -18.49 -11.14 -8.03
CA PHE A 247 -17.12 -11.21 -8.51
C PHE A 247 -16.84 -10.23 -9.65
N ALA A 248 -17.82 -9.92 -10.50
CA ALA A 248 -17.68 -8.86 -11.50
C ALA A 248 -17.46 -7.48 -10.86
N MET A 249 -18.23 -7.16 -9.81
CA MET A 249 -18.11 -5.93 -9.03
C MET A 249 -16.77 -5.86 -8.27
N MET A 250 -16.37 -6.92 -7.58
CA MET A 250 -15.19 -6.92 -6.69
C MET A 250 -13.86 -7.13 -7.41
N LYS A 251 -13.85 -7.70 -8.62
CA LYS A 251 -12.64 -7.94 -9.39
C LYS A 251 -11.70 -6.72 -9.48
N PRO A 252 -12.13 -5.53 -9.92
CA PRO A 252 -11.22 -4.40 -10.00
C PRO A 252 -10.65 -3.98 -8.63
N PHE A 253 -11.40 -4.13 -7.54
CA PHE A 253 -10.94 -3.81 -6.19
C PHE A 253 -9.80 -4.73 -5.73
N TYR A 254 -9.90 -6.02 -6.00
CA TYR A 254 -8.86 -6.98 -5.61
C TYR A 254 -7.75 -7.16 -6.65
N GLN A 255 -7.96 -6.73 -7.90
CA GLN A 255 -6.87 -6.55 -8.85
C GLN A 255 -5.92 -5.42 -8.41
N LEU A 256 -6.47 -4.29 -7.94
CA LEU A 256 -5.66 -3.22 -7.37
C LEU A 256 -4.82 -3.71 -6.16
N LEU A 257 -5.37 -4.62 -5.36
CA LEU A 257 -4.68 -5.24 -4.23
C LEU A 257 -3.59 -6.23 -4.69
N ALA A 258 -3.88 -7.06 -5.69
CA ALA A 258 -2.91 -7.96 -6.29
C ALA A 258 -1.73 -7.20 -6.92
N ASP A 259 -2.01 -6.10 -7.62
CA ASP A 259 -1.02 -5.21 -8.23
C ASP A 259 -0.08 -4.53 -7.21
N ALA A 260 -0.49 -4.46 -5.94
CA ALA A 260 0.33 -3.98 -4.82
C ALA A 260 1.21 -5.09 -4.20
N GLY A 261 1.08 -6.34 -4.65
CA GLY A 261 1.88 -7.47 -4.18
C GLY A 261 1.28 -8.25 -3.00
N GLN A 262 -0.03 -8.14 -2.76
CA GLN A 262 -0.74 -8.88 -1.71
C GLN A 262 -0.48 -10.39 -1.78
N LYS A 263 -0.15 -10.99 -0.63
CA LYS A 263 0.17 -12.43 -0.54
C LYS A 263 -0.94 -13.26 0.11
N VAL A 264 -1.81 -12.63 0.89
CA VAL A 264 -2.73 -13.31 1.80
C VAL A 264 -4.20 -13.12 1.42
N ILE A 265 -4.97 -14.20 1.43
CA ILE A 265 -6.44 -14.17 1.30
C ILE A 265 -7.05 -14.20 2.70
N THR A 266 -7.85 -13.18 3.06
CA THR A 266 -8.64 -13.14 4.30
C THR A 266 -9.94 -13.92 4.13
N THR A 267 -10.20 -14.91 4.98
CA THR A 267 -11.40 -15.77 4.90
C THR A 267 -12.14 -15.88 6.22
N TYR A 268 -13.47 -15.94 6.17
CA TYR A 268 -14.33 -15.91 7.35
C TYR A 268 -14.92 -17.32 7.55
N ILE A 269 -14.30 -18.12 8.41
CA ILE A 269 -14.65 -19.55 8.59
C ILE A 269 -15.82 -19.79 9.55
N LYS A 270 -16.33 -18.73 10.18
CA LYS A 270 -17.55 -18.76 10.97
C LYS A 270 -18.26 -17.40 10.95
N ASP A 271 -19.53 -17.42 11.33
CA ASP A 271 -20.26 -16.19 11.63
C ASP A 271 -19.63 -15.45 12.83
N GLY A 272 -19.63 -14.11 12.79
CA GLY A 272 -19.05 -13.29 13.85
C GLY A 272 -17.53 -13.39 13.97
N ALA A 273 -16.82 -13.86 12.93
CA ALA A 273 -15.37 -13.72 12.84
C ALA A 273 -14.97 -12.24 12.98
N PHE A 274 -15.69 -11.37 12.26
CA PHE A 274 -15.70 -9.93 12.43
C PHE A 274 -17.12 -9.45 12.79
N ASN A 275 -18.01 -9.31 11.79
CA ASN A 275 -19.41 -8.94 12.01
C ASN A 275 -20.35 -10.15 11.99
N SER A 276 -21.54 -9.97 12.58
CA SER A 276 -22.63 -10.96 12.53
C SER A 276 -23.29 -11.00 11.15
N GLY A 277 -23.76 -12.18 10.75
CA GLY A 277 -24.33 -12.46 9.44
C GLY A 277 -23.29 -12.59 8.31
N GLN A 278 -21.99 -12.66 8.64
CA GLN A 278 -20.90 -12.68 7.64
C GLN A 278 -20.05 -13.95 7.83
N THR A 279 -20.23 -14.92 6.94
CA THR A 279 -19.45 -16.17 6.94
C THR A 279 -19.32 -16.72 5.52
N MET A 280 -18.19 -17.37 5.25
CA MET A 280 -17.93 -18.13 4.01
C MET A 280 -18.15 -19.63 4.19
N VAL A 281 -18.24 -20.09 5.45
CA VAL A 281 -18.56 -21.47 5.78
C VAL A 281 -19.88 -21.50 6.53
N LYS A 282 -20.86 -22.24 6.01
CA LYS A 282 -22.16 -22.39 6.66
C LYS A 282 -22.13 -23.60 7.57
N TRP A 283 -22.47 -23.38 8.84
CA TRP A 283 -22.51 -24.42 9.86
C TRP A 283 -23.94 -24.87 10.05
N SER A 284 -24.15 -26.18 10.17
CA SER A 284 -25.46 -26.74 10.46
C SER A 284 -25.35 -28.04 11.27
N LYS A 285 -26.45 -28.45 11.89
CA LYS A 285 -26.57 -29.75 12.55
C LYS A 285 -27.61 -30.62 11.87
N ASN A 286 -27.31 -31.90 11.68
CA ASN A 286 -28.28 -32.87 11.18
C ASN A 286 -29.20 -33.39 12.30
N SER A 287 -30.18 -34.23 11.96
CA SER A 287 -31.12 -34.82 12.93
C SER A 287 -30.47 -35.76 13.95
N SER A 288 -29.21 -36.13 13.75
CA SER A 288 -28.39 -36.94 14.65
C SER A 288 -27.46 -36.08 15.53
N ASP A 289 -27.63 -34.76 15.51
CA ASP A 289 -26.82 -33.77 16.24
C ASP A 289 -25.36 -33.66 15.78
N GLU A 290 -25.04 -34.17 14.58
CA GLU A 290 -23.71 -34.06 13.98
C GLU A 290 -23.56 -32.77 13.19
N TRP A 291 -22.37 -32.17 13.25
CA TRP A 291 -22.03 -30.96 12.51
C TRP A 291 -21.82 -31.22 11.01
N ILE A 292 -22.39 -30.35 10.18
CA ILE A 292 -22.20 -30.30 8.74
C ILE A 292 -21.71 -28.91 8.37
N PHE A 293 -20.69 -28.87 7.51
CA PHE A 293 -20.05 -27.64 7.04
C PHE A 293 -20.16 -27.55 5.52
N ASP A 294 -20.66 -26.43 5.02
CA ASP A 294 -20.70 -26.12 3.59
C ASP A 294 -19.65 -25.05 3.27
N TYR A 295 -18.63 -25.46 2.50
CA TYR A 295 -17.49 -24.65 2.09
C TYR A 295 -17.67 -23.97 0.72
N THR A 296 -18.86 -24.01 0.12
CA THR A 296 -19.09 -23.52 -1.25
C THR A 296 -18.65 -22.07 -1.45
N ASP A 297 -18.99 -21.19 -0.51
CA ASP A 297 -18.69 -19.76 -0.64
C ASP A 297 -17.20 -19.48 -0.36
N PHE A 298 -16.61 -20.19 0.61
CA PHE A 298 -15.16 -20.20 0.85
C PHE A 298 -14.38 -20.61 -0.40
N ASP A 299 -14.80 -21.71 -1.05
CA ASP A 299 -14.14 -22.24 -2.25
C ASP A 299 -14.17 -21.28 -3.42
N LYS A 300 -15.34 -20.66 -3.67
CA LYS A 300 -15.49 -19.66 -4.73
C LYS A 300 -14.60 -18.46 -4.48
N TYR A 301 -14.61 -17.93 -3.26
CA TYR A 301 -13.83 -16.75 -2.90
C TYR A 301 -12.32 -17.02 -3.01
N VAL A 302 -11.83 -18.09 -2.37
CA VAL A 302 -10.41 -18.48 -2.42
C VAL A 302 -9.97 -18.74 -3.86
N GLY A 303 -10.77 -19.49 -4.62
CA GLY A 303 -10.46 -19.78 -6.03
C GLY A 303 -10.35 -18.51 -6.89
N LYS A 304 -11.24 -17.54 -6.69
CA LYS A 304 -11.21 -16.26 -7.42
C LYS A 304 -10.03 -15.38 -7.03
N MET A 305 -9.70 -15.30 -5.74
CA MET A 305 -8.54 -14.53 -5.28
C MET A 305 -7.23 -15.13 -5.82
N MET A 306 -7.11 -16.45 -5.86
CA MET A 306 -5.98 -17.14 -6.47
C MET A 306 -5.88 -16.90 -7.99
N GLU A 307 -7.00 -16.92 -8.70
CA GLU A 307 -7.08 -16.58 -10.13
C GLU A 307 -6.58 -15.15 -10.40
N TRP A 308 -6.83 -14.23 -9.47
CA TRP A 308 -6.38 -12.83 -9.55
C TRP A 308 -4.96 -12.60 -9.02
N GLY A 309 -4.23 -13.66 -8.68
CA GLY A 309 -2.81 -13.58 -8.32
C GLY A 309 -2.50 -13.53 -6.83
N ILE A 310 -3.51 -13.54 -5.95
CA ILE A 310 -3.32 -13.56 -4.50
C ILE A 310 -3.41 -15.02 -4.03
N ASN A 311 -2.26 -15.69 -3.85
CA ASN A 311 -2.26 -17.16 -3.72
C ASN A 311 -1.18 -17.74 -2.79
N LYS A 312 -0.45 -16.92 -2.02
CA LYS A 312 0.64 -17.42 -1.16
C LYS A 312 0.10 -18.03 0.13
N GLN A 313 -0.90 -17.39 0.74
CA GLN A 313 -1.48 -17.79 2.03
C GLN A 313 -3.01 -17.59 2.06
N ILE A 314 -3.71 -18.45 2.80
CA ILE A 314 -5.13 -18.29 3.15
C ILE A 314 -5.22 -18.13 4.67
N SER A 315 -5.51 -16.93 5.15
CA SER A 315 -5.72 -16.67 6.58
C SER A 315 -7.20 -16.87 6.94
N CYS A 316 -7.46 -17.81 7.84
CA CYS A 316 -8.79 -18.23 8.24
C CYS A 316 -9.18 -17.64 9.60
N PHE A 317 -10.08 -16.66 9.57
CA PHE A 317 -10.60 -15.96 10.73
C PHE A 317 -11.98 -16.50 11.14
N SER A 318 -12.22 -16.89 12.39
CA SER A 318 -11.22 -17.22 13.42
C SER A 318 -11.83 -18.19 14.41
N LEU A 319 -11.00 -19.02 15.04
CA LEU A 319 -11.37 -19.85 16.20
C LEU A 319 -11.75 -18.99 17.41
N ALA A 320 -11.28 -17.74 17.44
CA ALA A 320 -11.70 -16.72 18.38
C ALA A 320 -11.67 -15.37 17.67
N GLY A 321 -12.75 -15.09 16.92
CA GLY A 321 -12.96 -13.80 16.29
C GLY A 321 -13.46 -12.74 17.27
N TRP A 322 -13.97 -11.63 16.74
CA TRP A 322 -14.56 -10.55 17.55
C TRP A 322 -15.71 -11.03 18.45
N LYS A 323 -16.37 -12.12 18.04
CA LYS A 323 -17.25 -12.93 18.90
C LYS A 323 -16.74 -14.38 18.92
N THR A 324 -16.79 -14.99 20.10
CA THR A 324 -16.50 -16.43 20.27
C THR A 324 -17.68 -17.33 19.92
N SER A 325 -18.88 -16.76 19.77
CA SER A 325 -20.06 -17.51 19.36
C SER A 325 -20.02 -17.95 17.90
N VAL A 326 -20.79 -18.98 17.61
CA VAL A 326 -20.93 -19.58 16.28
C VAL A 326 -22.40 -19.53 15.86
N GLY A 327 -22.68 -18.88 14.74
CA GLY A 327 -23.98 -18.97 14.07
C GLY A 327 -24.11 -20.27 13.28
N TYR A 328 -25.23 -20.97 13.40
CA TYR A 328 -25.49 -22.23 12.68
C TYR A 328 -26.99 -22.48 12.45
N LYS A 329 -27.32 -23.37 11.51
CA LYS A 329 -28.69 -23.88 11.33
C LYS A 329 -28.90 -25.18 12.12
N ASP A 330 -29.92 -25.22 12.97
CA ASP A 330 -30.29 -26.47 13.64
C ASP A 330 -30.93 -27.49 12.67
N ALA A 331 -31.21 -28.70 13.15
CA ALA A 331 -31.78 -29.78 12.32
C ALA A 331 -33.16 -29.45 11.72
N SER A 332 -33.85 -28.42 12.24
CA SER A 332 -35.11 -27.92 11.67
C SER A 332 -34.91 -26.86 10.59
N GLY A 333 -33.67 -26.43 10.34
CA GLY A 333 -33.31 -25.34 9.43
C GLY A 333 -33.38 -23.95 10.06
N THR A 334 -33.60 -23.85 11.37
CA THR A 334 -33.72 -22.57 12.08
C THR A 334 -32.33 -22.02 12.42
N ASP A 335 -32.11 -20.73 12.18
CA ASP A 335 -30.85 -20.07 12.55
C ASP A 335 -30.72 -19.95 14.08
N ARG A 336 -29.55 -20.34 14.60
CA ARG A 336 -29.19 -20.38 16.01
C ARG A 336 -27.82 -19.76 16.22
N THR A 337 -27.56 -19.34 17.46
CA THR A 337 -26.25 -18.89 17.92
C THR A 337 -25.84 -19.77 19.09
N LEU A 338 -24.66 -20.38 19.00
CA LEU A 338 -24.05 -21.14 20.08
C LEU A 338 -22.97 -20.28 20.73
N GLU A 339 -23.18 -19.93 22.00
CA GLU A 339 -22.17 -19.24 22.80
C GLU A 339 -21.11 -20.24 23.26
N LEU A 340 -19.86 -20.02 22.87
CA LEU A 340 -18.75 -20.89 23.23
C LEU A 340 -17.73 -20.12 24.08
N THR A 341 -17.22 -20.80 25.11
CA THR A 341 -16.15 -20.29 25.97
C THR A 341 -14.86 -21.04 25.65
N ILE A 342 -13.81 -20.32 25.28
CA ILE A 342 -12.51 -20.91 24.92
C ILE A 342 -11.99 -21.77 26.09
N GLY A 343 -11.51 -22.97 25.77
CA GLY A 343 -10.93 -23.90 26.73
C GLY A 343 -11.93 -24.82 27.43
N THR A 344 -13.24 -24.68 27.18
CA THR A 344 -14.22 -25.67 27.67
C THR A 344 -14.28 -26.91 26.78
N GLU A 345 -14.77 -28.02 27.33
CA GLU A 345 -14.97 -29.27 26.58
C GLU A 345 -15.93 -29.08 25.39
N GLU A 346 -16.98 -28.27 25.56
CA GLU A 346 -17.93 -27.95 24.49
C GLU A 346 -17.25 -27.18 23.35
N TYR A 347 -16.46 -26.16 23.67
CA TYR A 347 -15.68 -25.41 22.67
C TYR A 347 -14.74 -26.35 21.91
N ASN A 348 -13.97 -27.17 22.63
CA ASN A 348 -13.00 -28.08 22.04
C ASN A 348 -13.70 -29.13 21.14
N THR A 349 -14.83 -29.66 21.56
CA THR A 349 -15.60 -30.66 20.79
C THR A 349 -16.12 -30.07 19.48
N VAL A 350 -16.73 -28.88 19.53
CA VAL A 350 -17.30 -28.21 18.36
C VAL A 350 -16.20 -27.86 17.36
N TRP A 351 -15.10 -27.25 17.83
CA TRP A 351 -14.00 -26.87 16.95
C TRP A 351 -13.19 -28.05 16.43
N ALA A 352 -13.02 -29.13 17.20
CA ALA A 352 -12.37 -30.35 16.70
C ALA A 352 -13.15 -30.98 15.54
N ALA A 353 -14.49 -30.99 15.61
CA ALA A 353 -15.33 -31.44 14.51
C ALA A 353 -15.11 -30.60 13.25
N PHE A 354 -15.10 -29.27 13.39
CA PHE A 354 -14.81 -28.35 12.29
C PHE A 354 -13.42 -28.54 11.70
N LEU A 355 -12.38 -28.53 12.54
CA LEU A 355 -10.99 -28.64 12.11
C LEU A 355 -10.72 -29.94 11.35
N THR A 356 -11.31 -31.06 11.81
CA THR A 356 -11.18 -32.36 11.14
C THR A 356 -11.81 -32.34 9.74
N SER A 357 -13.03 -31.80 9.63
CA SER A 357 -13.72 -31.66 8.34
C SER A 357 -12.98 -30.69 7.42
N PHE A 358 -12.58 -29.53 7.94
CA PHE A 358 -11.96 -28.47 7.16
C PHE A 358 -10.58 -28.86 6.65
N LYS A 359 -9.77 -29.56 7.48
CA LYS A 359 -8.51 -30.14 7.03
C LYS A 359 -8.71 -31.09 5.85
N THR A 360 -9.66 -32.02 5.96
CA THR A 360 -9.95 -32.99 4.89
C THR A 360 -10.31 -32.27 3.60
N HIS A 361 -11.22 -31.30 3.68
CA HIS A 361 -11.61 -30.46 2.55
C HIS A 361 -10.40 -29.73 1.94
N LEU A 362 -9.58 -29.05 2.75
CA LEU A 362 -8.40 -28.35 2.26
C LEU A 362 -7.36 -29.27 1.63
N GLN A 363 -7.21 -30.49 2.12
CA GLN A 363 -6.32 -31.50 1.52
C GLN A 363 -6.83 -31.95 0.15
N GLU A 364 -8.14 -32.18 0.01
CA GLU A 364 -8.76 -32.49 -1.28
C GLU A 364 -8.61 -31.35 -2.29
N LYS A 365 -8.65 -30.10 -1.83
CA LYS A 365 -8.39 -28.91 -2.65
C LYS A 365 -6.91 -28.65 -2.93
N GLY A 366 -6.00 -29.31 -2.22
CA GLY A 366 -4.55 -29.02 -2.27
C GLY A 366 -4.18 -27.67 -1.66
N TRP A 367 -4.99 -27.16 -0.73
CA TRP A 367 -4.83 -25.83 -0.12
C TRP A 367 -4.30 -25.87 1.32
N PHE A 368 -4.27 -27.04 1.95
CA PHE A 368 -3.88 -27.19 3.37
C PHE A 368 -2.51 -26.55 3.69
N ASP A 369 -1.51 -26.72 2.82
CA ASP A 369 -0.17 -26.15 3.01
C ASP A 369 -0.14 -24.61 2.95
N LYS A 370 -1.17 -23.97 2.40
CA LYS A 370 -1.29 -22.50 2.33
C LYS A 370 -2.19 -21.94 3.43
N THR A 371 -2.96 -22.78 4.10
CA THR A 371 -3.94 -22.34 5.10
C THR A 371 -3.30 -22.08 6.44
N VAL A 372 -3.62 -20.93 7.02
CA VAL A 372 -3.20 -20.49 8.34
C VAL A 372 -4.45 -20.17 9.16
N LEU A 373 -4.60 -20.83 10.31
CA LEU A 373 -5.66 -20.51 11.28
C LEU A 373 -5.23 -19.23 12.03
N TYR A 374 -5.91 -18.12 11.76
CA TYR A 374 -5.40 -16.80 12.11
C TYR A 374 -6.17 -16.17 13.29
N MET A 375 -5.42 -15.60 14.22
CA MET A 375 -5.92 -14.94 15.44
C MET A 375 -5.58 -13.45 15.43
N ASP A 376 -6.43 -12.65 16.06
CA ASP A 376 -6.29 -11.19 16.14
C ASP A 376 -6.34 -10.74 17.61
N GLU A 377 -5.19 -10.32 18.16
CA GLU A 377 -5.03 -9.71 19.50
C GLU A 377 -5.76 -10.43 20.65
N ILE A 378 -5.67 -11.76 20.68
CA ILE A 378 -6.37 -12.58 21.68
C ILE A 378 -5.58 -12.64 22.99
N LYS A 379 -6.27 -12.79 24.13
CA LYS A 379 -5.63 -13.01 25.44
C LYS A 379 -4.85 -14.33 25.47
N GLU A 380 -3.68 -14.32 26.12
CA GLU A 380 -2.75 -15.46 26.16
C GLU A 380 -3.37 -16.78 26.62
N ASP A 381 -4.16 -16.79 27.70
CA ASP A 381 -4.77 -18.04 28.19
C ASP A 381 -5.72 -18.67 27.16
N GLY A 382 -6.43 -17.82 26.42
CA GLY A 382 -7.25 -18.24 25.28
C GLY A 382 -6.40 -18.76 24.14
N MET A 383 -5.32 -18.05 23.78
CA MET A 383 -4.39 -18.48 22.72
C MET A 383 -3.75 -19.83 23.04
N LYS A 384 -3.28 -20.06 24.28
CA LYS A 384 -2.71 -21.36 24.70
C LYS A 384 -3.71 -22.49 24.52
N SER A 385 -4.97 -22.27 24.91
CA SER A 385 -6.04 -23.26 24.76
C SER A 385 -6.35 -23.56 23.29
N ILE A 386 -6.39 -22.53 22.45
CA ILE A 386 -6.63 -22.68 21.00
C ILE A 386 -5.46 -23.40 20.31
N ILE A 387 -4.22 -23.02 20.62
CA ILE A 387 -3.02 -23.66 20.06
C ILE A 387 -2.99 -25.13 20.45
N ALA A 388 -3.25 -25.45 21.72
CA ALA A 388 -3.32 -26.85 22.18
C ALA A 388 -4.36 -27.65 21.39
N LEU A 389 -5.58 -27.11 21.24
CA LEU A 389 -6.65 -27.74 20.45
C LEU A 389 -6.26 -27.95 18.99
N ILE A 390 -5.68 -26.94 18.33
CA ILE A 390 -5.23 -27.02 16.94
C ILE A 390 -4.18 -28.12 16.78
N LYS A 391 -3.18 -28.14 17.67
CA LYS A 391 -2.06 -29.09 17.59
C LYS A 391 -2.46 -30.52 17.99
N GLU A 392 -3.44 -30.68 18.88
CA GLU A 392 -4.05 -31.97 19.17
C GLU A 392 -4.85 -32.50 17.97
N ASN A 393 -5.53 -31.63 17.22
CA ASN A 393 -6.23 -32.01 16.00
C ASN A 393 -5.26 -32.45 14.88
N ASP A 394 -4.25 -31.64 14.59
CA ASP A 394 -3.11 -32.02 13.73
C ASP A 394 -1.91 -31.08 13.93
N ALA A 395 -0.73 -31.65 14.12
CA ALA A 395 0.50 -30.87 14.36
C ALA A 395 0.92 -29.99 13.17
N ASN A 396 0.52 -30.33 11.95
CA ASN A 396 0.87 -29.64 10.70
C ASN A 396 0.02 -28.41 10.43
N TRP A 397 -1.04 -28.15 11.20
CA TRP A 397 -1.76 -26.88 11.10
C TRP A 397 -0.81 -25.71 11.33
N LYS A 398 -0.84 -24.75 10.39
CA LYS A 398 -0.17 -23.45 10.54
C LYS A 398 -1.07 -22.52 11.33
N ILE A 399 -0.47 -21.77 12.24
CA ILE A 399 -1.15 -20.84 13.15
C ILE A 399 -0.58 -19.45 12.90
N GLY A 400 -1.47 -18.46 12.79
CA GLY A 400 -1.14 -17.07 12.55
C GLY A 400 -1.61 -16.17 13.69
N LEU A 401 -0.89 -15.10 13.98
CA LEU A 401 -1.28 -14.09 14.97
C LEU A 401 -0.87 -12.68 14.53
N SER A 402 -1.78 -11.73 14.61
CA SER A 402 -1.45 -10.31 14.81
C SER A 402 -1.53 -9.97 16.29
N GLY A 403 -0.44 -9.44 16.87
CA GLY A 403 -0.45 -9.06 18.28
C GLY A 403 0.84 -8.42 18.81
N GLY A 404 0.79 -8.05 20.09
CA GLY A 404 1.97 -7.62 20.86
C GLY A 404 2.75 -8.80 21.43
N ASN A 405 3.53 -8.55 22.48
CA ASN A 405 4.33 -9.54 23.19
C ASN A 405 3.48 -10.71 23.69
N VAL A 406 3.92 -11.94 23.43
CA VAL A 406 3.31 -13.18 23.93
C VAL A 406 4.36 -14.08 24.56
N ASP A 407 3.91 -15.02 25.40
CA ASP A 407 4.79 -16.09 25.91
C ASP A 407 5.58 -16.80 24.80
N SER A 408 6.86 -17.07 25.05
CA SER A 408 7.77 -17.71 24.07
C SER A 408 7.28 -19.06 23.54
N GLY A 409 6.50 -19.83 24.33
CA GLY A 409 5.90 -21.08 23.87
C GLY A 409 4.79 -20.85 22.83
N ILE A 410 4.04 -19.77 22.97
CA ILE A 410 3.08 -19.31 21.96
C ILE A 410 3.84 -18.87 20.73
N GLU A 411 4.81 -17.97 20.87
CA GLU A 411 5.55 -17.37 19.76
C GLU A 411 6.18 -18.43 18.84
N ASN A 412 6.86 -19.41 19.45
CA ASN A 412 7.50 -20.53 18.73
C ASN A 412 6.52 -21.50 18.06
N SER A 413 5.23 -21.44 18.42
CA SER A 413 4.18 -22.25 17.80
C SER A 413 3.57 -21.60 16.55
N LEU A 414 3.88 -20.32 16.30
CA LEU A 414 3.32 -19.54 15.19
C LEU A 414 4.12 -19.76 13.91
N TYR A 415 3.40 -19.98 12.82
CA TYR A 415 3.94 -19.99 11.46
C TYR A 415 4.07 -18.56 10.93
N ASP A 416 3.02 -17.76 11.13
CA ASP A 416 2.92 -16.37 10.73
C ASP A 416 2.71 -15.50 11.97
N TYR A 417 3.64 -14.59 12.23
CA TYR A 417 3.52 -13.69 13.37
C TYR A 417 3.76 -12.25 12.93
N SER A 418 2.68 -11.47 12.97
CA SER A 418 2.69 -10.04 12.73
C SER A 418 2.71 -9.28 14.05
N THR A 419 3.83 -8.63 14.34
CA THR A 419 4.04 -7.93 15.61
C THR A 419 3.64 -6.47 15.53
N ILE A 420 3.04 -5.91 16.58
CA ILE A 420 2.77 -4.47 16.64
C ILE A 420 4.08 -3.68 16.49
N LEU A 421 4.05 -2.57 15.75
CA LEU A 421 5.23 -1.75 15.50
C LEU A 421 5.99 -1.41 16.79
N GLY A 422 7.31 -1.63 16.76
CA GLY A 422 8.22 -1.34 17.87
C GLY A 422 8.44 -2.52 18.83
N TYR A 423 7.75 -3.65 18.63
CA TYR A 423 8.04 -4.88 19.34
C TYR A 423 9.19 -5.66 18.68
N GLU A 424 10.11 -6.17 19.51
CA GLU A 424 11.24 -7.00 19.09
C GLU A 424 10.90 -8.48 19.35
N ARG A 425 10.54 -9.21 18.29
CA ARG A 425 10.27 -10.66 18.36
C ARG A 425 11.49 -11.44 18.82
N GLN A 426 11.28 -12.62 19.39
CA GLN A 426 12.34 -13.48 19.90
C GLN A 426 12.53 -14.74 19.04
N SER A 427 11.57 -15.06 18.18
CA SER A 427 11.55 -16.26 17.35
C SER A 427 11.69 -15.97 15.86
N ASP A 428 12.23 -16.96 15.15
CA ASP A 428 12.36 -16.99 13.69
C ASP A 428 11.13 -17.68 13.09
N ASN A 429 9.98 -16.99 13.08
CA ASN A 429 8.77 -17.50 12.42
C ASN A 429 8.98 -17.59 10.90
N ALA A 430 8.27 -18.52 10.25
CA ALA A 430 8.38 -18.73 8.80
C ALA A 430 7.84 -17.56 7.97
N VAL A 431 6.87 -16.82 8.53
CA VAL A 431 6.43 -15.51 8.05
C VAL A 431 6.54 -14.53 9.21
N SER A 432 7.34 -13.48 9.00
CA SER A 432 7.70 -12.50 10.01
C SER A 432 7.36 -11.10 9.51
N THR A 433 6.21 -10.55 9.90
CA THR A 433 5.78 -9.19 9.51
C THR A 433 5.57 -8.28 10.70
N PHE A 434 5.37 -7.00 10.48
CA PHE A 434 4.86 -6.10 11.53
C PHE A 434 3.59 -5.40 11.05
N TYR A 435 2.82 -4.85 11.99
CA TYR A 435 1.65 -4.05 11.67
C TYR A 435 1.61 -2.75 12.48
N THR A 436 0.86 -1.79 11.95
CA THR A 436 0.42 -0.60 12.69
C THR A 436 -1.08 -0.67 12.90
N SER A 437 -1.55 -0.21 14.06
CA SER A 437 -2.97 -0.12 14.37
C SER A 437 -3.33 1.30 14.81
N CYS A 438 -4.53 1.46 15.40
CA CYS A 438 -4.91 2.70 16.06
C CYS A 438 -4.00 3.08 17.25
N SER A 439 -3.09 2.20 17.68
CA SER A 439 -2.17 2.44 18.80
C SER A 439 -0.97 3.33 18.44
N GLN A 440 -0.68 3.53 17.15
CA GLN A 440 0.39 4.41 16.70
C GLN A 440 -0.21 5.62 15.99
N GLN A 441 0.21 6.82 16.38
CA GLN A 441 -0.11 8.05 15.62
C GLN A 441 0.75 8.16 14.36
N TYR A 442 2.01 7.74 14.45
CA TYR A 442 3.02 7.77 13.40
C TYR A 442 3.99 6.61 13.58
N PRO A 443 4.55 6.04 12.50
CA PRO A 443 4.04 6.13 11.14
C PRO A 443 2.70 5.38 11.00
N ASN A 444 1.82 5.83 10.12
CA ASN A 444 0.52 5.20 9.90
C ASN A 444 -0.12 5.55 8.53
N ASN A 445 -1.27 4.93 8.24
CA ASN A 445 -2.07 5.05 7.03
C ASN A 445 -3.14 6.16 7.10
N TYR A 446 -2.98 7.12 7.99
CA TYR A 446 -4.08 8.05 8.25
C TYR A 446 -4.20 9.14 7.19
N VAL A 447 -5.41 9.70 7.11
CA VAL A 447 -5.80 10.78 6.22
C VAL A 447 -6.01 12.02 7.09
N THR A 448 -4.92 12.56 7.62
CA THR A 448 -4.96 13.77 8.45
C THR A 448 -4.09 14.88 7.89
N ALA A 449 -4.35 16.12 8.31
CA ALA A 449 -3.56 17.28 7.86
C ALA A 449 -2.11 17.27 8.40
N GLN A 450 -1.82 16.52 9.47
CA GLN A 450 -0.50 16.44 10.10
C GLN A 450 0.33 15.22 9.65
N THR A 451 -0.32 14.18 9.15
CA THR A 451 0.35 12.94 8.70
C THR A 451 0.95 13.08 7.32
N ASN A 452 2.11 12.45 7.10
CA ASN A 452 2.82 12.49 5.84
C ASN A 452 2.63 11.16 5.08
N PRO A 453 2.24 11.18 3.80
CA PRO A 453 2.02 9.94 3.04
C PRO A 453 3.30 9.10 2.83
N ALA A 454 4.51 9.69 2.98
CA ALA A 454 5.77 8.93 3.00
C ALA A 454 5.85 7.86 4.10
N GLU A 455 5.02 7.99 5.14
CA GLU A 455 4.87 6.96 6.19
C GLU A 455 4.52 5.59 5.59
N MET A 456 3.86 5.55 4.43
CA MET A 456 3.52 4.29 3.75
C MET A 456 4.71 3.65 3.04
N SER A 457 5.55 4.43 2.35
CA SER A 457 6.82 3.92 1.79
C SER A 457 7.76 3.46 2.91
N TRP A 458 7.76 4.18 4.04
CA TRP A 458 8.59 3.88 5.20
C TRP A 458 8.36 2.46 5.75
N MET A 459 7.15 1.91 5.62
CA MET A 459 6.83 0.57 6.14
C MET A 459 7.75 -0.51 5.56
N ALA A 460 8.04 -0.44 4.26
CA ALA A 460 8.85 -1.43 3.58
C ALA A 460 10.35 -1.28 3.94
N TRP A 461 10.84 -0.05 4.07
CA TRP A 461 12.20 0.21 4.55
C TRP A 461 12.41 -0.23 6.00
N TYR A 462 11.41 -0.08 6.86
CA TYR A 462 11.46 -0.63 8.21
C TYR A 462 11.47 -2.16 8.22
N ALA A 463 10.71 -2.80 7.31
CA ALA A 463 10.78 -4.25 7.15
C ALA A 463 12.21 -4.71 6.81
N LEU A 464 12.89 -4.04 5.86
CA LEU A 464 14.31 -4.31 5.57
C LEU A 464 15.19 -4.14 6.82
N ALA A 465 15.04 -3.02 7.52
CA ALA A 465 15.88 -2.68 8.67
C ALA A 465 15.76 -3.66 9.83
N LYS A 466 14.59 -4.32 9.96
CA LYS A 466 14.31 -5.31 10.99
C LYS A 466 14.41 -6.75 10.51
N GLY A 467 14.68 -6.98 9.23
CA GLY A 467 14.70 -8.31 8.65
C GLY A 467 13.32 -8.98 8.63
N PHE A 468 12.25 -8.19 8.56
CA PHE A 468 10.89 -8.69 8.38
C PHE A 468 10.65 -9.03 6.90
N ASP A 469 9.80 -10.03 6.67
CA ASP A 469 9.32 -10.43 5.35
C ASP A 469 8.38 -9.39 4.74
N GLY A 470 7.72 -8.55 5.55
CA GLY A 470 6.83 -7.52 5.05
C GLY A 470 5.98 -6.82 6.11
N TYR A 471 4.79 -6.39 5.71
CA TYR A 471 3.90 -5.52 6.47
C TYR A 471 2.45 -5.99 6.39
N LEU A 472 1.74 -5.87 7.51
CA LEU A 472 0.32 -6.15 7.64
C LEU A 472 -0.45 -4.88 8.00
N ARG A 473 -1.66 -4.73 7.46
CA ARG A 473 -2.65 -3.76 7.94
C ARG A 473 -4.05 -4.37 7.94
N TRP A 474 -4.76 -4.15 9.05
CA TRP A 474 -6.02 -4.81 9.33
C TRP A 474 -7.19 -4.43 8.41
N ALA A 475 -7.10 -3.37 7.59
CA ALA A 475 -8.24 -2.95 6.77
C ALA A 475 -7.84 -2.38 5.40
N TYR A 476 -8.09 -3.16 4.35
CA TYR A 476 -8.02 -2.70 2.96
C TYR A 476 -9.28 -1.89 2.57
N ASP A 477 -10.46 -2.45 2.86
CA ASP A 477 -11.77 -2.03 2.32
C ASP A 477 -12.92 -2.14 3.35
N TYR A 478 -12.64 -1.90 4.64
CA TYR A 478 -13.65 -1.99 5.71
C TYR A 478 -14.55 -0.73 5.82
N TRP A 479 -15.31 -0.45 4.77
CA TRP A 479 -16.23 0.69 4.76
C TRP A 479 -17.52 0.39 5.53
N THR A 480 -17.86 1.24 6.50
CA THR A 480 -19.15 1.20 7.22
C THR A 480 -20.03 2.40 6.90
N GLN A 481 -19.44 3.49 6.39
CA GLN A 481 -20.17 4.71 6.04
C GLN A 481 -20.66 4.70 4.60
N SER A 482 -21.84 5.30 4.38
CA SER A 482 -22.43 5.47 3.06
C SER A 482 -21.74 6.52 2.19
N ASP A 483 -21.03 7.48 2.78
CA ASP A 483 -20.27 8.51 2.04
C ASP A 483 -18.96 7.92 1.48
N PRO A 484 -18.84 7.72 0.15
CA PRO A 484 -17.63 7.15 -0.45
C PRO A 484 -16.43 8.11 -0.43
N THR A 485 -16.66 9.38 -0.09
CA THR A 485 -15.64 10.46 -0.03
C THR A 485 -15.24 10.80 1.41
N SER A 486 -15.58 9.95 2.37
CA SER A 486 -15.19 10.08 3.77
C SER A 486 -14.16 9.02 4.15
N ALA A 487 -13.07 9.44 4.77
CA ALA A 487 -12.13 8.55 5.46
C ALA A 487 -12.38 8.53 6.98
N GLN A 488 -13.28 9.36 7.51
CA GLN A 488 -13.61 9.45 8.94
C GLN A 488 -14.52 8.29 9.38
N ASP A 489 -14.17 7.05 9.04
CA ASP A 489 -14.94 5.84 9.36
C ASP A 489 -14.64 5.34 10.79
N GLY A 490 -15.63 4.69 11.42
CA GLY A 490 -15.51 4.14 12.78
C GLY A 490 -15.10 5.17 13.83
N SER A 491 -14.45 4.70 14.90
CA SER A 491 -14.00 5.50 16.06
C SER A 491 -12.53 5.92 16.02
N ASN A 492 -11.76 5.43 15.05
CA ASN A 492 -10.31 5.65 14.98
C ASN A 492 -9.97 6.84 14.07
N ALA A 493 -8.68 7.13 13.91
CA ALA A 493 -8.23 8.18 13.01
C ALA A 493 -8.65 7.87 11.57
N SER A 494 -9.00 8.92 10.83
CA SER A 494 -9.44 8.79 9.43
C SER A 494 -8.44 8.02 8.58
N GLY A 495 -8.95 7.10 7.75
CA GLY A 495 -8.15 6.20 6.94
C GLY A 495 -7.74 4.90 7.63
N ASP A 496 -8.03 4.71 8.92
CA ASP A 496 -7.71 3.46 9.60
C ASP A 496 -8.48 2.25 9.05
N PHE A 497 -9.73 2.47 8.63
CA PHE A 497 -10.67 1.44 8.19
C PHE A 497 -10.59 1.16 6.67
N ASN A 498 -9.81 1.94 5.92
CA ASN A 498 -9.70 1.77 4.48
C ASN A 498 -8.37 2.28 3.93
N MET A 499 -7.78 1.49 3.03
CA MET A 499 -6.61 1.88 2.24
C MET A 499 -7.03 2.52 0.91
N ILE A 500 -8.19 2.13 0.39
CA ILE A 500 -8.73 2.58 -0.91
C ILE A 500 -10.13 3.20 -0.76
N TYR A 501 -10.61 3.80 -1.83
CA TYR A 501 -11.95 4.39 -1.93
C TYR A 501 -12.77 3.70 -3.03
N ARG A 502 -14.02 4.13 -3.18
CA ARG A 502 -14.97 3.64 -4.18
C ARG A 502 -15.70 4.82 -4.81
N SER A 503 -16.21 4.66 -6.04
CA SER A 503 -16.98 5.71 -6.70
C SER A 503 -18.37 5.91 -6.08
N GLU A 504 -19.01 4.81 -5.67
CA GLU A 504 -20.39 4.76 -5.18
C GLU A 504 -20.67 3.46 -4.41
N ASN A 505 -21.93 3.24 -4.01
CA ASN A 505 -22.37 2.04 -3.27
C ASN A 505 -23.40 1.25 -4.10
N THR A 506 -23.04 0.85 -5.31
CA THR A 506 -23.89 0.07 -6.23
C THR A 506 -23.05 -1.03 -6.87
N ALA A 507 -23.68 -1.95 -7.60
CA ALA A 507 -22.98 -2.98 -8.37
C ALA A 507 -22.03 -2.39 -9.44
N ALA A 508 -22.22 -1.13 -9.81
CA ALA A 508 -21.38 -0.39 -10.74
C ALA A 508 -20.17 0.31 -10.08
N ALA A 509 -20.01 0.17 -8.76
CA ALA A 509 -18.89 0.79 -8.04
C ALA A 509 -17.54 0.36 -8.61
N VAL A 510 -16.62 1.33 -8.73
CA VAL A 510 -15.24 1.09 -9.13
C VAL A 510 -14.28 1.54 -8.03
N PRO A 511 -13.12 0.88 -7.86
CA PRO A 511 -12.11 1.30 -6.89
C PRO A 511 -11.47 2.62 -7.31
N ILE A 512 -11.13 3.43 -6.32
CA ILE A 512 -10.28 4.61 -6.48
C ILE A 512 -9.06 4.40 -5.57
N SER A 513 -7.87 4.29 -6.17
CA SER A 513 -6.61 4.15 -5.42
C SER A 513 -6.36 5.39 -4.55
N SER A 514 -5.49 5.27 -3.56
CA SER A 514 -5.08 6.38 -2.70
C SER A 514 -3.59 6.69 -2.90
N ILE A 515 -3.18 7.90 -2.54
CA ILE A 515 -1.74 8.23 -2.43
C ILE A 515 -1.05 7.22 -1.48
N ARG A 516 -1.74 6.79 -0.42
CA ARG A 516 -1.24 5.84 0.59
C ARG A 516 -0.92 4.48 -0.01
N LEU A 517 -1.81 3.92 -0.82
CA LEU A 517 -1.59 2.63 -1.46
C LEU A 517 -0.46 2.69 -2.49
N GLU A 518 -0.41 3.75 -3.31
CA GLU A 518 0.64 3.89 -4.31
C GLU A 518 2.03 4.03 -3.65
N LEU A 519 2.14 4.78 -2.56
CA LEU A 519 3.40 4.91 -1.83
C LEU A 519 3.77 3.66 -1.02
N LEU A 520 2.80 2.92 -0.48
CA LEU A 520 3.06 1.60 0.10
C LEU A 520 3.64 0.66 -0.97
N ARG A 521 3.00 0.61 -2.14
CA ARG A 521 3.49 -0.18 -3.28
C ARG A 521 4.88 0.26 -3.71
N GLU A 522 5.15 1.57 -3.76
CA GLU A 522 6.46 2.10 -4.11
C GLU A 522 7.54 1.65 -3.12
N GLY A 523 7.29 1.76 -1.81
CA GLY A 523 8.20 1.23 -0.80
C GLY A 523 8.44 -0.28 -0.94
N ILE A 524 7.43 -1.06 -1.33
CA ILE A 524 7.60 -2.49 -1.62
C ILE A 524 8.53 -2.72 -2.81
N GLN A 525 8.44 -1.91 -3.87
CA GLN A 525 9.40 -1.99 -4.98
C GLN A 525 10.82 -1.70 -4.51
N ASP A 526 10.97 -0.69 -3.65
CA ASP A 526 12.28 -0.34 -3.09
C ASP A 526 12.83 -1.45 -2.18
N PHE A 527 11.97 -2.16 -1.45
CA PHE A 527 12.35 -3.37 -0.73
C PHE A 527 12.95 -4.43 -1.65
N GLU A 528 12.32 -4.70 -2.79
CA GLU A 528 12.84 -5.67 -3.76
C GLU A 528 14.15 -5.17 -4.40
N LYS A 529 14.22 -3.89 -4.81
CA LYS A 529 15.43 -3.29 -5.39
C LYS A 529 16.60 -3.33 -4.41
N ALA A 530 16.38 -2.98 -3.15
CA ALA A 530 17.41 -3.02 -2.11
C ALA A 530 17.96 -4.44 -1.90
N ARG A 531 17.09 -5.45 -1.93
CA ARG A 531 17.49 -6.87 -1.86
C ARG A 531 18.30 -7.32 -3.07
N ILE A 532 17.95 -6.82 -4.26
CA ILE A 532 18.65 -7.16 -5.51
C ILE A 532 20.05 -6.52 -5.52
N LEU A 533 20.15 -5.23 -5.19
CA LEU A 533 21.43 -4.51 -5.16
C LEU A 533 22.37 -5.02 -4.06
N ASN A 534 21.82 -5.39 -2.89
CA ASN A 534 22.58 -5.96 -1.77
C ASN A 534 23.89 -5.19 -1.48
N ASN A 535 23.77 -3.90 -1.18
CA ASN A 535 24.89 -2.97 -1.13
C ASN A 535 25.09 -2.35 0.27
N GLY A 536 26.33 -2.36 0.77
CA GLY A 536 26.65 -1.87 2.11
C GLY A 536 26.43 -0.37 2.37
N GLN A 537 26.42 0.47 1.33
CA GLN A 537 26.02 1.88 1.45
C GLN A 537 24.52 2.01 1.69
N LEU A 538 23.71 1.24 0.96
CA LEU A 538 22.27 1.19 1.15
C LEU A 538 21.90 0.63 2.53
N ASP A 539 22.63 -0.39 3.00
CA ASP A 539 22.47 -0.92 4.37
C ASP A 539 22.67 0.16 5.43
N ALA A 540 23.55 1.14 5.19
CA ALA A 540 23.74 2.27 6.11
C ALA A 540 22.54 3.21 6.17
N ALA A 541 21.88 3.45 5.03
CA ALA A 541 20.63 4.20 4.98
C ALA A 541 19.50 3.42 5.68
N ILE A 542 19.37 2.12 5.38
CA ILE A 542 18.36 1.21 5.94
C ILE A 542 18.42 1.18 7.48
N ARG A 543 19.61 1.23 8.10
CA ARG A 543 19.74 1.25 9.57
C ARG A 543 19.09 2.45 10.27
N ASN A 544 18.74 3.52 9.56
CA ASN A 544 18.06 4.67 10.15
C ASN A 544 16.55 4.44 10.38
N PHE A 545 15.98 3.40 9.76
CA PHE A 545 14.56 3.07 9.88
C PHE A 545 14.29 2.36 11.22
N THR A 546 14.05 3.18 12.24
CA THR A 546 13.66 2.78 13.60
C THR A 546 12.22 3.22 13.88
N SER A 547 11.53 2.63 14.86
CA SER A 547 10.15 3.04 15.18
C SER A 547 9.97 4.55 15.38
N ALA A 548 10.97 5.23 15.96
CA ALA A 548 10.98 6.68 16.14
C ALA A 548 11.12 7.48 14.83
N SER A 549 11.82 6.93 13.84
CA SER A 549 12.08 7.60 12.56
C SER A 549 10.83 7.77 11.69
N GLY A 550 9.76 7.01 11.95
CA GLY A 550 8.53 7.08 11.15
C GLY A 550 7.83 8.44 11.18
N ARG A 551 8.03 9.24 12.23
CA ARG A 551 7.54 10.64 12.27
C ARG A 551 8.27 11.55 11.28
N GLU A 552 9.50 11.21 10.92
CA GLU A 552 10.31 11.88 9.91
C GLU A 552 10.36 11.06 8.59
N ALA A 553 9.31 10.28 8.29
CA ALA A 553 9.31 9.34 7.16
C ALA A 553 9.79 9.97 5.85
N ALA A 554 9.28 11.15 5.47
CA ALA A 554 9.66 11.82 4.22
C ALA A 554 11.17 12.09 4.10
N LYS A 555 11.83 12.42 5.21
CA LYS A 555 13.28 12.66 5.24
C LYS A 555 14.05 11.36 5.05
N TRP A 556 13.71 10.32 5.82
CA TRP A 556 14.47 9.07 5.81
C TRP A 556 14.23 8.26 4.53
N VAL A 557 12.98 8.21 4.05
CA VAL A 557 12.64 7.61 2.76
C VAL A 557 13.35 8.36 1.63
N GLY A 558 13.32 9.69 1.60
CA GLY A 558 14.02 10.46 0.57
C GLY A 558 15.53 10.21 0.52
N ILE A 559 16.19 10.09 1.68
CA ILE A 559 17.62 9.72 1.74
C ILE A 559 17.86 8.31 1.18
N ALA A 560 17.03 7.34 1.57
CA ALA A 560 17.18 5.95 1.16
C ALA A 560 16.89 5.75 -0.33
N GLU A 561 15.82 6.34 -0.85
CA GLU A 561 15.49 6.35 -2.29
C GLU A 561 16.59 7.03 -3.10
N GLY A 562 17.09 8.19 -2.65
CA GLY A 562 18.19 8.89 -3.32
C GLY A 562 19.47 8.04 -3.38
N THR A 563 19.82 7.37 -2.27
CA THR A 563 20.96 6.44 -2.22
C THR A 563 20.75 5.25 -3.15
N LEU A 564 19.54 4.67 -3.16
CA LEU A 564 19.19 3.55 -4.03
C LEU A 564 19.33 3.91 -5.51
N LYS A 565 18.82 5.09 -5.91
CA LYS A 565 18.92 5.60 -7.28
C LYS A 565 20.36 5.88 -7.69
N GLU A 566 21.16 6.51 -6.81
CA GLU A 566 22.58 6.76 -7.06
C GLU A 566 23.34 5.45 -7.28
N LEU A 567 23.10 4.44 -6.45
CA LEU A 567 23.71 3.12 -6.62
C LEU A 567 23.28 2.46 -7.93
N SER A 568 21.98 2.51 -8.24
CA SER A 568 21.42 1.92 -9.46
C SER A 568 21.96 2.53 -10.76
N ALA A 569 22.41 3.79 -10.71
CA ALA A 569 22.97 4.49 -11.87
C ALA A 569 24.48 4.23 -12.06
N ASN A 570 25.16 3.70 -11.04
CA ASN A 570 26.62 3.55 -11.01
C ASN A 570 27.10 2.08 -11.00
N ASP A 571 26.20 1.12 -10.77
CA ASP A 571 26.42 -0.33 -10.88
C ASP A 571 26.22 -0.78 -12.35
#